data_AF-X1QHZ3-F1
#
_entry.id   AF-X1QHZ3-F1
#
_cell.length_a   1.000
_cell.length_b   1.000
_cell.length_c   1.000
_cell.angle_alpha   90.00
_cell.angle_beta   90.00
_cell.angle_gamma   90.00
#
_symmetry.space_group_name_H-M   'P 1'
#
loop_
_entity.id
_entity.type
_entity.pdbx_description
1 polymer ?
#
loop_
_entity_poly.entity_id
_entity_poly.type
_entity_poly.pdbx_seq_one_letter_code
_entity_poly.pdbx_strand_id
1 'polypeptide(L)'
;MGGILGGVQSMNVVCYDEPIALPTAESQRLSLRIQQILAHEVGVGATADPLGGSYYVEHLTSEIEKEGEEYLEKIENMGGLETV
;
A
#
# COMPACT_ATOMS: atom_id res chain seq x y z
N MET A 1 5.08 -1.58 -5.92
CA MET A 1 4.81 -3.03 -5.79
C MET A 1 4.03 -3.38 -4.53
N GLY A 2 4.41 -2.91 -3.32
CA GLY A 2 3.68 -3.24 -2.09
C GLY A 2 2.16 -3.02 -2.17
N GLY A 3 1.71 -1.87 -2.68
CA GLY A 3 0.27 -1.57 -2.80
C GLY A 3 -0.52 -2.60 -3.61
N ILE A 4 -0.05 -3.00 -4.80
CA ILE A 4 -0.79 -3.97 -5.64
C ILE A 4 -0.82 -5.37 -5.02
N LEU A 5 0.28 -5.79 -4.39
CA LEU A 5 0.35 -7.09 -3.70
C LEU A 5 -0.47 -7.10 -2.41
N GLY A 6 -0.59 -5.94 -1.74
CA GLY A 6 -1.47 -5.75 -0.58
C GLY A 6 -2.94 -5.58 -0.93
N GLY A 7 -3.33 -5.68 -2.21
CA GLY A 7 -4.74 -5.70 -2.61
C GLY A 7 -5.46 -4.35 -2.58
N VAL A 8 -4.76 -3.23 -2.80
CA VAL A 8 -5.40 -1.90 -2.91
C VAL A 8 -6.37 -1.83 -4.10
N GLN A 9 -7.50 -1.14 -3.93
CA GLN A 9 -8.51 -0.98 -4.99
C GLN A 9 -8.13 0.10 -6.01
N SER A 10 -7.35 1.09 -5.59
CA SER A 10 -6.79 2.13 -6.44
C SER A 10 -5.39 2.48 -5.96
N MET A 11 -4.54 2.99 -6.85
CA MET A 11 -3.20 3.44 -6.49
C MET A 11 -2.81 4.66 -7.31
N ASN A 12 -1.94 5.48 -6.73
CA ASN A 12 -1.24 6.54 -7.45
C ASN A 12 0.26 6.29 -7.38
N VAL A 13 0.94 6.33 -8.51
CA VAL A 13 2.40 6.26 -8.56
C VAL A 13 2.93 7.69 -8.62
N VAL A 14 3.63 8.09 -7.57
CA VAL A 14 4.23 9.43 -7.45
C VAL A 14 5.25 9.65 -8.57
N CYS A 15 5.32 10.86 -9.12
CA CYS A 15 6.27 11.19 -10.18
C CYS A 15 7.67 11.43 -9.61
N TYR A 16 8.73 11.09 -10.35
CA TYR A 16 10.10 11.20 -9.84
C TYR A 16 10.56 12.66 -9.60
N ASP A 17 9.92 13.62 -10.27
CA ASP A 17 10.21 15.06 -10.19
C ASP A 17 9.33 15.80 -9.16
N GLU A 18 8.35 15.11 -8.57
CA GLU A 18 7.38 15.66 -7.61
C GLU A 18 8.00 16.26 -6.33
N PRO A 19 9.14 15.75 -5.79
CA PRO A 19 9.76 16.37 -4.62
C PRO A 19 10.31 17.78 -4.87
N ILE A 20 10.52 18.17 -6.12
CA ILE A 20 11.24 19.41 -6.50
C ILE A 20 10.32 20.37 -7.26
N ALA A 21 9.35 19.86 -8.02
CA ALA A 21 8.44 20.67 -8.81
C ALA A 21 7.12 19.96 -9.06
N LEU A 22 6.16 20.68 -9.66
CA LEU A 22 4.98 20.03 -10.21
C LEU A 22 5.40 19.06 -11.33
N PRO A 23 4.77 17.87 -11.42
CA PRO A 23 5.16 16.86 -12.40
C PRO A 23 5.13 17.33 -13.84
N THR A 24 6.16 16.99 -14.60
CA THR A 24 6.21 17.18 -16.05
C THR A 24 5.28 16.20 -16.77
N ALA A 25 4.94 16.49 -18.03
CA ALA A 25 4.14 15.57 -18.84
C ALA A 25 4.86 14.23 -19.08
N GLU A 26 6.20 14.24 -19.12
CA GLU A 26 7.05 13.05 -19.23
C GLU A 26 6.95 12.17 -17.97
N SER A 27 7.12 12.76 -16.78
CA SER A 27 7.08 12.02 -15.52
C SER A 27 5.68 11.47 -15.20
N GLN A 28 4.63 12.24 -15.49
CA GLN A 28 3.24 11.79 -15.41
C GLN A 28 2.98 10.59 -16.32
N ARG A 29 3.48 10.64 -17.56
CA ARG A 29 3.35 9.51 -18.48
C ARG A 29 4.06 8.27 -17.94
N LEU A 30 5.26 8.43 -17.40
CA LEU A 30 6.02 7.33 -16.81
C LEU A 30 5.27 6.70 -15.63
N SER A 31 4.72 7.51 -14.73
CA SER A 31 3.88 7.05 -13.62
C SER A 31 2.71 6.17 -14.10
N LEU A 32 1.97 6.62 -15.12
CA LEU A 32 0.86 5.86 -15.69
C LEU A 32 1.33 4.55 -16.33
N ARG A 33 2.48 4.53 -17.01
CA ARG A 33 3.03 3.31 -17.60
C ARG A 33 3.43 2.28 -16.56
N ILE A 34 4.00 2.70 -15.42
CA ILE A 34 4.33 1.78 -14.31
C ILE A 34 3.07 1.04 -13.84
N GLN A 35 1.95 1.76 -13.68
CA GLN A 35 0.68 1.15 -13.27
C GLN A 35 0.17 0.14 -14.32
N GLN A 36 0.27 0.48 -15.61
CA GLN A 36 -0.16 -0.39 -16.70
C GLN A 36 0.70 -1.66 -16.83
N ILE A 37 2.02 -1.53 -16.66
CA ILE A 37 2.94 -2.67 -16.64
C ILE A 37 2.56 -3.60 -15.49
N LEU A 38 2.37 -3.06 -14.28
CA LEU A 38 1.95 -3.86 -13.11
C LEU A 38 0.61 -4.57 -13.35
N ALA A 39 -0.35 -3.91 -13.99
CA ALA A 39 -1.67 -4.46 -14.25
C ALA A 39 -1.70 -5.52 -15.37
N HIS A 40 -0.91 -5.34 -16.44
CA HIS A 40 -1.09 -6.11 -17.68
C HIS A 40 0.09 -7.00 -18.04
N GLU A 41 1.28 -6.74 -17.51
CA GLU A 41 2.51 -7.44 -17.94
C GLU A 41 3.14 -8.27 -16.82
N VAL A 42 3.05 -7.81 -15.57
CA VAL A 42 3.71 -8.48 -14.42
C VAL A 42 2.97 -9.75 -13.97
N GLY A 43 1.67 -9.87 -14.25
CA GLY A 43 0.88 -11.05 -13.90
C GLY A 43 0.45 -11.15 -12.43
N VAL A 44 0.73 -10.14 -11.61
CA VAL A 44 0.34 -10.10 -10.18
C VAL A 44 -1.17 -10.09 -9.94
N GLY A 45 -1.96 -9.70 -10.95
CA GLY A 45 -3.42 -9.76 -10.90
C GLY A 45 -4.03 -11.12 -11.25
N ALA A 46 -3.23 -12.14 -11.55
CA ALA A 46 -3.73 -13.45 -11.98
C ALA A 46 -4.29 -14.31 -10.83
N THR A 47 -3.86 -14.06 -9.60
CA THR A 47 -4.27 -14.79 -8.40
C THR A 47 -4.62 -13.80 -7.30
N ALA A 48 -5.76 -13.98 -6.65
CA ALA A 48 -6.11 -13.20 -5.45
C ALA A 48 -5.17 -13.58 -4.31
N ASP A 49 -4.61 -12.56 -3.64
CA ASP A 49 -3.60 -12.70 -2.59
C ASP A 49 -2.46 -13.68 -2.92
N PRO A 50 -1.54 -13.30 -3.83
CA PRO A 50 -0.44 -14.17 -4.23
C PRO A 50 0.60 -14.39 -3.13
N LEU A 51 0.55 -13.64 -2.03
CA LEU A 51 1.47 -13.78 -0.89
C LEU A 51 0.90 -14.64 0.24
N GLY A 52 -0.39 -14.95 0.21
CA GLY A 52 -1.07 -15.80 1.18
C GLY A 52 -0.37 -17.13 1.39
N GLY A 53 -0.20 -17.51 2.64
CA GLY A 53 0.50 -18.72 3.07
C GLY A 53 2.03 -18.61 3.13
N SER A 54 2.61 -17.46 2.77
CA SER A 54 4.04 -17.20 3.00
C SER A 54 4.32 -17.07 4.49
N TYR A 55 5.05 -18.03 5.08
CA TYR A 55 5.40 -18.00 6.52
C TYR A 55 5.94 -16.65 7.00
N TYR A 56 6.76 -15.98 6.19
CA TYR A 56 7.34 -14.70 6.56
C TYR A 56 6.32 -13.56 6.50
N VAL A 57 5.55 -13.47 5.41
CA VAL A 57 4.56 -12.38 5.25
C VAL A 57 3.43 -12.55 6.25
N GLU A 58 2.92 -13.77 6.44
CA GLU A 58 1.88 -14.07 7.42
C GLU A 58 2.32 -13.73 8.85
N HIS A 59 3.55 -14.12 9.23
CA HIS A 59 4.08 -13.76 10.54
C HIS A 59 4.19 -12.24 10.73
N LEU A 60 4.69 -11.52 9.72
CA LEU A 60 4.75 -10.05 9.77
C LEU A 60 3.36 -9.42 9.83
N THR A 61 2.39 -9.94 9.08
CA THR A 61 1.01 -9.48 9.11
C THR A 61 0.44 -9.59 10.52
N SER A 62 0.61 -10.74 11.19
CA SER A 62 0.13 -10.94 12.56
C SER A 62 0.82 -10.03 13.58
N GLU A 63 2.13 -9.79 13.45
CA GLU A 63 2.84 -8.88 14.37
C GLU A 63 2.37 -7.43 14.19
N ILE A 64 2.20 -6.96 12.95
CA ILE A 64 1.69 -5.61 12.66
C ILE A 64 0.26 -5.44 13.16
N GLU A 65 -0.60 -6.44 12.96
CA GLU A 65 -1.98 -6.44 13.46
C GLU A 65 -2.01 -6.30 14.99
N LYS A 66 -1.23 -7.13 15.70
CA LYS A 66 -1.12 -7.10 17.15
C LYS A 66 -0.62 -5.74 17.67
N GLU A 67 0.46 -5.20 17.08
CA GLU A 67 0.96 -3.89 17.47
C GLU A 67 -0.10 -2.80 17.22
N GLY A 68 -0.81 -2.87 16.09
CA GLY A 68 -1.91 -1.96 15.75
C GLY A 68 -3.05 -2.00 16.77
N GLU A 69 -3.49 -3.20 17.18
CA GLU A 69 -4.50 -3.40 18.22
C GLU A 69 -4.07 -2.80 19.57
N GLU A 70 -2.82 -3.07 20.00
CA GLU A 70 -2.28 -2.49 21.24
C GLU A 70 -2.25 -0.95 21.19
N TYR A 71 -2.00 -0.35 20.02
CA TYR A 71 -2.06 1.10 19.84
C TYR A 71 -3.50 1.63 19.87
N LEU A 72 -4.44 0.93 19.25
CA LEU A 72 -5.86 1.29 19.30
C LEU A 72 -6.40 1.24 20.73
N GLU A 73 -6.06 0.20 21.50
CA GLU A 73 -6.45 0.10 22.91
C GLU A 73 -5.92 1.27 23.74
N LYS A 74 -4.68 1.73 23.48
CA LYS A 74 -4.15 2.93 24.14
C LYS A 74 -4.98 4.18 23.83
N ILE A 75 -5.37 4.37 22.57
CA ILE A 75 -6.21 5.50 22.14
C ILE A 75 -7.59 5.44 22.81
N GLU A 76 -8.21 4.26 22.83
CA GLU A 76 -9.50 4.05 23.50
C GLU A 76 -9.43 4.36 25.01
N ASN A 77 -8.37 3.90 25.69
CA ASN A 77 -8.15 4.21 27.11
C ASN A 77 -7.90 5.71 27.40
N MET A 78 -7.50 6.48 26.38
CA MET A 78 -7.31 7.94 26.46
C MET A 78 -8.59 8.75 26.16
N GLY A 79 -9.72 8.07 25.91
CA GLY A 79 -11.02 8.70 25.61
C GLY A 79 -11.49 8.52 24.17
N GLY A 80 -10.74 7.78 23.34
CA GLY A 80 -11.05 7.56 21.93
C GLY A 80 -10.49 8.65 21.00
N LEU A 81 -10.82 8.56 19.71
CA LEU A 81 -10.34 9.48 18.67
C LEU A 81 -11.02 10.86 18.69
N GLU A 82 -12.27 10.93 19.14
CA GLU A 82 -13.11 12.14 19.08
C GLU A 82 -13.40 12.75 20.45
N THR A 83 -12.51 12.58 21.44
CA THR A 83 -12.78 13.17 22.78
C THR A 83 -12.95 14.69 22.69
N VAL A 84 -14.19 15.11 22.93
CA VAL A 84 -14.69 16.47 23.20
C VAL A 84 -14.15 17.00 24.52
#